data_AF-A0AAV8WVE0-F1
#
_entry.id   AF-A0AAV8WVE0-F1
#
_cell.length_a   1.000
_cell.length_b   1.000
_cell.length_c   1.000
_cell.angle_alpha   90.00
_cell.angle_beta   90.00
_cell.angle_gamma   90.00
#
_symmetry.space_group_name_H-M   'P 1'
#
loop_
_entity.id
_entity.type
_entity.pdbx_description
1 polymer ?
#
loop_
_entity_poly.entity_id
_entity_poly.type
_entity_poly.pdbx_seq_one_letter_code
_entity_poly.pdbx_strand_id
1 'polypeptide(L)'
;MYKTGTLTQNIMTASHLFYDSTEHDVLTNFESVDKENESYVALCNIAILCSRASFIEDSKVPIEKRQTTGDASESAILKIMEFLEGEVEEKRKRYPKVNVKDQ
;
A
#
# COMPACT_ATOMS: atom_id res chain seq x y z
N MET A 1 13.35 -21.48 16.96
CA MET A 1 11.94 -21.67 16.56
C MET A 1 11.04 -20.61 17.22
N TYR A 2 11.35 -19.31 17.10
CA TYR A 2 10.60 -18.21 17.78
C TYR A 2 10.70 -16.86 17.03
N LYS A 3 10.56 -16.83 15.70
CA LYS A 3 10.59 -15.56 14.95
C LYS A 3 9.17 -15.08 14.64
N THR A 4 8.42 -15.89 13.93
CA THR A 4 7.08 -15.59 13.43
C THR A 4 6.03 -15.71 14.53
N GLY A 5 5.28 -14.64 14.81
CA GLY A 5 4.19 -14.63 15.79
C GLY A 5 4.64 -14.47 17.26
N THR A 6 5.92 -14.18 17.49
CA THR A 6 6.47 -13.85 18.82
C THR A 6 7.32 -12.60 18.76
N LEU A 7 8.33 -12.57 17.89
CA LEU A 7 9.16 -11.37 17.67
C LEU A 7 8.62 -10.50 16.54
N THR A 8 8.02 -11.12 15.51
CA THR A 8 7.35 -10.41 14.41
C THR A 8 5.85 -10.60 14.51
N GLN A 9 5.09 -9.60 14.02
CA GLN A 9 3.61 -9.64 14.02
C GLN A 9 3.02 -10.75 13.14
N ASN A 10 3.84 -11.51 12.40
CA ASN A 10 3.41 -12.46 11.38
C ASN A 10 2.45 -11.82 10.34
N ILE A 11 2.70 -10.56 10.03
CA ILE A 11 2.01 -9.78 9.01
C ILE A 11 3.09 -9.22 8.09
N MET A 12 2.86 -9.27 6.78
CA MET A 12 3.73 -8.63 5.81
C MET A 12 3.45 -7.12 5.81
N THR A 13 4.48 -6.31 6.02
CA THR A 13 4.40 -4.85 6.04
C THR A 13 5.54 -4.29 5.18
N ALA A 14 5.26 -3.27 4.37
CA ALA A 14 6.30 -2.57 3.62
C ALA A 14 7.15 -1.73 4.58
N SER A 15 8.47 -1.86 4.48
CA SER A 15 9.41 -1.14 5.36
C SER A 15 10.09 0.04 4.70
N HIS A 16 10.46 -0.07 3.42
CA HIS A 16 11.18 0.97 2.70
C HIS A 16 10.59 1.17 1.29
N LEU A 17 10.64 2.41 0.82
CA LEU A 17 10.40 2.81 -0.57
C LEU A 17 11.72 3.26 -1.18
N PHE A 18 11.89 2.96 -2.47
CA PHE A 18 13.07 3.38 -3.22
C PHE A 18 12.65 4.14 -4.47
N TYR A 19 12.99 5.43 -4.52
CA TYR A 19 12.77 6.32 -5.66
C TYR A 19 13.88 7.37 -5.70
N ASP A 20 14.15 7.97 -6.86
CA ASP A 20 15.23 8.95 -7.05
C ASP A 20 16.60 8.52 -6.49
N SER A 21 16.91 7.23 -6.63
CA SER A 21 18.14 6.62 -6.11
C SER A 21 18.34 6.75 -4.60
N THR A 22 17.26 7.00 -3.86
CA THR A 22 17.26 7.19 -2.41
C THR A 22 16.30 6.19 -1.76
N GLU A 23 16.68 5.70 -0.57
CA GLU A 23 15.87 4.82 0.26
C GLU A 23 15.12 5.63 1.32
N HIS A 24 13.82 5.39 1.47
CA HIS A 24 12.94 6.07 2.41
C HIS A 24 12.28 5.03 3.32
N ASP A 25 12.52 5.11 4.64
CA ASP A 25 11.88 4.23 5.62
C ASP A 25 10.44 4.70 5.86
N VAL A 26 9.47 3.83 5.58
CA VAL A 26 8.04 4.10 5.73
C VAL A 26 7.40 3.38 6.91
N LEU A 27 8.14 2.52 7.60
CA LEU A 27 7.66 1.79 8.77
C LEU A 27 7.97 2.54 10.06
N THR A 28 9.16 3.13 10.19
CA THR A 28 9.59 3.82 11.41
C THR A 28 9.73 5.34 11.24
N ASN A 29 9.92 5.82 10.01
CA ASN A 29 10.16 7.24 9.73
C ASN A 29 9.42 7.75 8.48
N PHE A 30 8.09 7.61 8.48
CA PHE A 30 7.22 7.97 7.35
C PHE A 30 7.32 9.45 6.90
N GLU A 31 7.85 10.35 7.74
CA GLU A 31 8.13 11.75 7.40
C GLU A 31 9.29 11.91 6.41
N SER A 32 10.09 10.86 6.18
CA SER A 32 11.17 10.85 5.20
C SER A 32 10.70 10.89 3.75
N VAL A 33 9.40 10.73 3.51
CA VAL A 33 8.80 10.67 2.18
C VAL A 33 8.39 12.06 1.71
N ASP A 34 8.91 12.48 0.56
CA ASP A 34 8.51 13.72 -0.09
C ASP A 34 7.28 13.50 -0.97
N LYS A 35 6.13 14.01 -0.52
CA LYS A 35 4.84 13.86 -1.23
C LYS A 35 4.71 14.76 -2.45
N GLU A 36 5.54 15.79 -2.58
CA GLU A 36 5.53 16.70 -3.74
C GLU A 36 6.41 16.17 -4.89
N ASN A 37 7.23 15.17 -4.61
CA ASN A 37 8.11 14.55 -5.59
C ASN A 37 7.32 13.76 -6.66
N GLU A 38 7.58 14.07 -7.93
CA GLU A 38 6.92 13.44 -9.07
C GLU A 38 7.17 11.92 -9.13
N SER A 39 8.38 11.46 -8.82
CA SER A 39 8.75 10.04 -8.79
C SER A 39 7.98 9.28 -7.70
N TYR A 40 7.80 9.90 -6.53
CA TYR A 40 6.97 9.33 -5.46
C TYR A 40 5.50 9.23 -5.89
N VAL A 41 4.94 10.30 -6.45
CA VAL A 41 3.56 10.33 -6.93
C VAL A 41 3.32 9.26 -8.00
N ALA A 42 4.27 9.10 -8.94
CA ALA A 42 4.21 8.06 -9.97
C ALA A 42 4.24 6.65 -9.36
N LEU A 43 5.14 6.41 -8.40
CA LEU A 43 5.24 5.13 -7.68
C LEU A 43 3.93 4.79 -6.94
N CYS A 44 3.37 5.76 -6.22
CA CYS A 44 2.10 5.61 -5.51
C CYS A 44 0.95 5.30 -6.46
N ASN A 45 0.85 6.00 -7.59
CA ASN A 45 -0.17 5.73 -8.60
C ASN A 45 -0.07 4.30 -9.14
N ILE A 46 1.13 3.82 -9.45
CA ILE A 46 1.34 2.43 -9.90
C ILE A 46 0.93 1.44 -8.81
N ALA A 47 1.41 1.62 -7.59
CA ALA A 47 1.11 0.73 -6.47
C ALA A 47 -0.39 0.64 -6.17
N ILE A 48 -1.09 1.79 -6.25
CA ILE A 48 -2.53 1.88 -6.03
C ILE A 48 -3.31 1.20 -7.17
N LEU A 49 -2.99 1.51 -8.43
CA LEU A 49 -3.79 1.08 -9.58
C LEU A 49 -3.49 -0.37 -10.01
N CYS A 50 -2.27 -0.86 -9.78
CA CYS A 50 -1.88 -2.21 -10.19
C CYS A 50 -2.21 -3.29 -9.16
N SER A 51 -2.63 -2.93 -7.95
CA SER A 51 -3.04 -3.90 -6.92
C SER A 51 -4.51 -4.31 -7.06
N ARG A 52 -4.80 -5.61 -6.89
CA ARG A 52 -6.17 -6.15 -6.88
C ARG A 52 -6.76 -6.30 -5.49
N ALA A 53 -5.94 -6.14 -4.45
CA ALA A 53 -6.39 -6.23 -3.06
C ALA A 53 -7.39 -5.12 -2.73
N SER A 54 -8.42 -5.42 -1.94
CA SER A 54 -9.37 -4.45 -1.38
C SER A 54 -9.52 -4.67 0.13
N PHE A 55 -9.93 -3.64 0.87
CA PHE A 55 -10.29 -3.79 2.28
C PHE A 55 -11.65 -4.50 2.39
N ILE A 56 -11.74 -5.46 3.32
CA ILE A 56 -12.99 -6.19 3.64
C ILE A 56 -13.68 -5.54 4.83
N GLU A 57 -12.90 -5.03 5.77
CA GLU A 57 -13.39 -4.46 7.01
C GLU A 57 -13.68 -2.96 6.89
N ASP A 58 -14.57 -2.48 7.78
CA ASP A 58 -14.97 -1.09 7.90
C ASP A 58 -13.78 -0.18 8.26
N SER A 59 -13.86 1.10 7.88
CA SER A 59 -12.83 2.12 8.12
C SER A 59 -12.56 2.38 9.60
N LYS A 60 -13.45 1.92 10.49
CA LYS A 60 -13.29 1.98 11.96
C LYS A 60 -12.15 1.14 12.51
N VAL A 61 -11.74 0.08 11.79
CA VAL A 61 -10.60 -0.77 12.21
C VAL A 61 -9.30 -0.07 11.78
N PRO A 62 -8.24 -0.06 12.63
CA PRO A 62 -6.93 0.45 12.23
C PRO A 62 -6.40 -0.26 10.98
N ILE A 63 -5.81 0.50 10.04
CA ILE A 63 -5.36 0.01 8.71
C ILE A 63 -4.49 -1.27 8.82
N GLU A 64 -3.59 -1.31 9.81
CA GLU A 64 -2.71 -2.44 10.07
C GLU A 64 -3.48 -3.76 10.29
N LYS A 65 -4.62 -3.68 10.98
CA LYS A 65 -5.45 -4.83 11.36
C LYS A 65 -6.54 -5.15 10.36
N ARG A 66 -6.84 -4.24 9.43
CA ARG A 66 -7.89 -4.45 8.42
C ARG A 66 -7.62 -5.72 7.61
N GLN A 67 -8.63 -6.55 7.46
CA GLN A 67 -8.58 -7.69 6.53
C GLN A 67 -8.67 -7.21 5.08
N THR A 68 -7.98 -7.93 4.19
CA THR A 68 -7.84 -7.61 2.77
C THR A 68 -8.04 -8.86 1.91
N THR A 69 -8.54 -8.68 0.69
CA THR A 69 -8.87 -9.78 -0.25
C THR A 69 -7.67 -10.31 -1.07
N GLY A 70 -6.50 -9.66 -1.02
CA GLY A 70 -5.31 -10.01 -1.81
C GLY A 70 -4.31 -10.91 -1.08
N ASP A 71 -3.24 -11.31 -1.76
CA ASP A 71 -2.15 -12.03 -1.11
C ASP A 71 -1.40 -11.13 -0.12
N ALA A 72 -0.48 -11.71 0.65
CA ALA A 72 0.23 -10.98 1.70
C ALA A 72 0.99 -9.75 1.16
N SER A 73 1.54 -9.81 -0.06
CA SER A 73 2.28 -8.72 -0.67
C SER A 73 1.39 -7.62 -1.21
N GLU A 74 0.34 -7.96 -1.97
CA GLU A 74 -0.65 -6.98 -2.42
C GLU A 74 -1.37 -6.30 -1.24
N SER A 75 -1.59 -7.05 -0.15
CA SER A 75 -2.19 -6.53 1.09
C SER A 75 -1.26 -5.56 1.81
N ALA A 76 0.04 -5.85 1.88
CA ALA A 76 1.03 -4.96 2.48
C ALA A 76 1.13 -3.64 1.70
N ILE A 77 1.14 -3.72 0.36
CA ILE A 77 1.16 -2.54 -0.52
C ILE A 77 -0.11 -1.71 -0.36
N LEU A 78 -1.29 -2.35 -0.34
CA LEU A 78 -2.55 -1.65 -0.14
C LEU A 78 -2.57 -0.88 1.19
N LYS A 79 -2.13 -1.54 2.28
CA LYS A 79 -2.09 -0.94 3.61
C LYS A 79 -1.13 0.24 3.70
N ILE A 80 0.07 0.15 3.14
CA ILE A 80 1.04 1.25 3.20
C ILE A 80 0.59 2.43 2.34
N MET A 81 -0.03 2.18 1.18
CA MET A 81 -0.55 3.24 0.32
C MET A 81 -1.73 3.96 0.96
N GLU A 82 -2.63 3.22 1.62
CA GLU A 82 -3.73 3.82 2.40
C GLU A 82 -3.20 4.62 3.60
N PHE A 83 -2.10 4.19 4.22
CA PHE A 83 -1.47 4.91 5.33
C PHE A 83 -0.79 6.21 4.88
N LEU A 84 -0.07 6.20 3.75
CA LEU A 84 0.69 7.36 3.27
C LEU A 84 -0.16 8.39 2.52
N GLU A 85 -1.02 7.91 1.61
CA GLU A 85 -1.79 8.76 0.69
C GLU A 85 -3.25 8.92 1.09
N GLY A 86 -3.84 7.90 1.74
CA GLY A 86 -5.26 7.83 1.99
C GLY A 86 -6.12 7.63 0.73
N GLU A 87 -7.40 7.34 0.94
CA GLU A 87 -8.44 7.33 -0.09
C GLU A 87 -8.11 6.47 -1.32
N VAL A 88 -7.46 5.31 -1.11
CA VAL A 88 -7.00 4.44 -2.21
C VAL A 88 -8.15 4.00 -3.11
N GLU A 89 -9.31 3.73 -2.53
CA GLU A 89 -10.52 3.38 -3.29
C GLU A 89 -11.02 4.51 -4.18
N GLU A 90 -10.90 5.76 -3.74
CA GLU A 90 -11.33 6.92 -4.54
C GLU A 90 -10.41 7.15 -5.72
N LYS A 91 -9.09 7.02 -5.51
CA LYS A 91 -8.10 7.07 -6.60
C LYS A 91 -8.37 5.98 -7.65
N ARG A 92 -8.72 4.76 -7.22
CA ARG A 92 -9.10 3.68 -8.15
C ARG A 92 -10.41 3.94 -8.88
N LYS A 93 -11.41 4.57 -8.24
CA LYS A 93 -12.66 4.98 -8.91
C LYS A 93 -12.40 6.04 -9.98
N ARG A 94 -11.45 6.94 -9.75
CA ARG A 94 -11.05 7.98 -10.72
C ARG A 94 -10.36 7.40 -11.96
N TYR A 95 -9.62 6.30 -11.80
CA TYR A 95 -8.90 5.63 -12.88
C TYR A 95 -9.38 4.18 -13.05
N PRO A 96 -10.56 3.95 -13.64
CA PRO A 96 -11.12 2.61 -13.80
C PRO A 96 -10.24 1.78 -14.74
N LYS A 97 -10.08 0.50 -14.39
CA LYS A 97 -9.34 -0.45 -15.21
C LYS A 97 -10.10 -0.71 -16.51
N VAL A 98 -9.48 -0.36 -17.64
CA VAL A 98 -10.00 -0.71 -18.97
C VAL A 98 -9.77 -2.20 -19.22
N ASN A 99 -10.84 -2.97 -19.45
CA ASN A 99 -10.72 -4.34 -19.95
C ASN A 99 -10.82 -4.30 -21.48
N VAL A 100 -9.82 -4.86 -22.17
CA VAL A 100 -9.73 -4.93 -23.65
C VAL A 100 -10.71 -5.98 -24.23
N LYS A 101 -11.89 -6.15 -23.64
CA LYS A 101 -12.91 -7.10 -24.12
C LYS A 101 -14.14 -6.43 -24.75
N ASP A 102 -14.15 -5.10 -24.83
CA ASP A 102 -15.21 -4.32 -25.45
C ASP A 102 -14.76 -3.72 -26.80
N GLN A 103 -14.26 -4.58 -27.70
CA GLN A 103 -14.16 -4.35 -29.15
C GLN A 103 -14.51 -5.62 -29.92
#